data_AF-A0AA85FEI7-F1
#
_entry.id   AF-A0AA85FEI7-F1
#
_cell.length_a   1.000
_cell.length_b   1.000
_cell.length_c   1.000
_cell.angle_alpha   90.00
_cell.angle_beta   90.00
_cell.angle_gamma   90.00
#
_symmetry.space_group_name_H-M   'P 1'
#
loop_
_entity.id
_entity.type
_entity.pdbx_description
1 polymer ?
#
loop_
_entity_poly.entity_id
_entity_poly.type
_entity_poly.pdbx_seq_one_letter_code
_entity_poly.pdbx_strand_id
1 'polypeptide(L)'
;MSESESFIVRVINLLYTRDTPALIETCRLIQTALASDEYRAPWLNEIRFQTEFLENMLFILKSSTNATLLIGTVRLIDVITREDDSLAEVWCGDRLLTAILIAQHQMKWLHGSEVEIIHRLLYTFSSNVNGVSALVNSFSEVLPTFGVYLRKVCEDAPHLIHFVTYYNSLRAIIPIIDVVIASLPCMDAMCCYLSDPHILPCLIHIACGCQKQKSELPLVRGILADLNVLFKDIIKSVSSCLETMDDSNIAPLTTGELQWLANLENDDQFGFREAFTNCCLNDGDSETKACLISVCNQLKLPRILESVTTDG
;
A
#
# COMPACT_ATOMS: atom_id res chain seq x y z
N MET A 1 -29.93 0.12 17.83
CA MET A 1 -29.04 -1.03 18.11
C MET A 1 -29.07 -1.27 19.63
N SER A 2 -28.39 -2.28 20.16
CA SER A 2 -28.43 -2.58 21.61
C SER A 2 -27.05 -2.44 22.24
N GLU A 3 -27.03 -1.96 23.49
CA GLU A 3 -25.87 -1.97 24.40
C GLU A 3 -25.86 -3.19 25.33
N SER A 4 -26.90 -4.06 25.25
CA SER A 4 -26.98 -5.24 26.10
C SER A 4 -25.92 -6.26 25.69
N GLU A 5 -24.93 -6.47 26.56
CA GLU A 5 -23.90 -7.51 26.44
C GLU A 5 -24.48 -8.85 25.98
N SER A 6 -25.53 -9.34 26.65
CA SER A 6 -26.17 -10.61 26.32
C SER A 6 -26.74 -10.67 24.89
N PHE A 7 -27.19 -9.54 24.35
CA PHE A 7 -27.67 -9.45 22.98
C PHE A 7 -26.49 -9.45 22.00
N ILE A 8 -25.47 -8.63 22.28
CA ILE A 8 -24.27 -8.51 21.44
C ILE A 8 -23.58 -9.87 21.31
N VAL A 9 -23.36 -10.57 22.42
CA VAL A 9 -22.76 -11.92 22.44
C VAL A 9 -23.58 -12.90 21.61
N ARG A 10 -24.91 -12.87 21.71
CA ARG A 10 -25.77 -13.74 20.89
C ARG A 10 -25.64 -13.45 19.40
N VAL A 11 -25.52 -12.17 19.01
CA VAL A 11 -25.29 -11.78 17.61
C VAL A 11 -23.91 -12.26 17.14
N ILE A 12 -22.85 -12.03 17.93
CA ILE A 12 -21.50 -12.50 17.59
C ILE A 12 -21.50 -14.02 17.42
N ASN A 13 -22.24 -14.75 18.27
CA ASN A 13 -22.33 -16.20 18.18
C ASN A 13 -22.98 -16.71 16.87
N LEU A 14 -23.74 -15.87 16.16
CA LEU A 14 -24.26 -16.23 14.84
C LEU A 14 -23.14 -16.35 13.80
N LEU A 15 -21.96 -15.75 14.01
CA LEU A 15 -20.81 -15.92 13.13
C LEU A 15 -20.29 -17.37 13.09
N TYR A 16 -20.63 -18.22 14.07
CA TYR A 16 -20.21 -19.63 14.10
C TYR A 16 -21.22 -20.58 13.43
N THR A 17 -22.28 -20.04 12.81
CA THR A 17 -23.20 -20.85 12.00
C THR A 17 -22.55 -21.30 10.69
N ARG A 18 -23.11 -22.35 10.09
CA ARG A 18 -22.71 -22.84 8.75
C ARG A 18 -23.54 -22.22 7.62
N ASP A 19 -24.55 -21.44 7.96
CA ASP A 19 -25.46 -20.82 7.00
C ASP A 19 -24.86 -19.53 6.43
N THR A 20 -24.45 -19.56 5.16
CA THR A 20 -23.82 -18.42 4.48
C THR A 20 -24.67 -17.14 4.50
N PRO A 21 -26.00 -17.18 4.22
CA PRO A 21 -26.86 -15.99 4.37
C PRO A 21 -26.84 -15.39 5.78
N ALA A 22 -26.97 -16.22 6.82
CA ALA A 22 -26.89 -15.75 8.20
C ALA A 22 -25.53 -15.11 8.52
N LEU A 23 -24.42 -15.67 8.04
CA LEU A 23 -23.09 -15.07 8.20
C LEU A 23 -23.00 -13.69 7.55
N ILE A 24 -23.48 -13.55 6.32
CA ILE A 24 -23.48 -12.27 5.59
C ILE A 24 -24.25 -11.21 6.37
N GLU A 25 -25.48 -11.52 6.78
CA GLU A 25 -26.33 -10.56 7.50
C GLU A 25 -25.78 -10.24 8.90
N THR A 26 -25.15 -11.22 9.56
CA THR A 26 -24.47 -10.99 10.85
C THR A 26 -23.28 -10.04 10.69
N CYS A 27 -22.43 -10.24 9.67
CA CYS A 27 -21.34 -9.31 9.36
C CYS A 27 -21.86 -7.90 9.10
N ARG A 28 -22.95 -7.75 8.33
CA ARG A 28 -23.56 -6.44 8.05
C ARG A 28 -24.13 -5.78 9.29
N LEU A 29 -24.77 -6.56 10.17
CA LEU A 29 -25.33 -6.06 11.43
C LEU A 29 -24.23 -5.53 12.34
N ILE A 30 -23.13 -6.28 12.51
CA ILE A 30 -21.99 -5.84 13.32
C ILE A 30 -21.36 -4.58 12.73
N GLN A 31 -21.12 -4.55 11.41
CA GLN A 31 -20.60 -3.34 10.74
C GLN A 31 -21.49 -2.12 10.97
N THR A 32 -22.81 -2.29 10.93
CA THR A 32 -23.78 -1.21 11.21
C THR A 32 -23.69 -0.75 12.67
N ALA A 33 -23.46 -1.67 13.61
CA ALA A 33 -23.24 -1.33 15.01
C ALA A 33 -21.99 -0.47 15.19
N LEU A 34 -20.89 -0.91 14.59
CA LEU A 34 -19.58 -0.26 14.69
C LEU A 34 -19.55 1.09 13.96
N ALA A 35 -20.42 1.31 12.97
CA ALA A 35 -20.55 2.60 12.32
C ALA A 35 -21.18 3.68 13.23
N SER A 36 -21.89 3.29 14.30
CA SER A 36 -22.55 4.22 15.22
C SER A 36 -21.67 4.53 16.43
N ASP A 37 -21.40 5.81 16.69
CA ASP A 37 -20.60 6.26 17.84
C ASP A 37 -21.18 5.78 19.19
N GLU A 38 -22.50 5.68 19.29
CA GLU A 38 -23.22 5.23 20.49
C GLU A 38 -22.95 3.75 20.79
N TYR A 39 -22.98 2.89 19.77
CA TYR A 39 -22.91 1.44 19.94
C TYR A 39 -21.54 0.84 19.68
N ARG A 40 -20.58 1.60 19.14
CA ARG A 40 -19.26 1.08 18.77
C ARG A 40 -18.51 0.48 19.94
N ALA A 41 -18.37 1.23 21.04
CA ALA A 41 -17.56 0.81 22.18
C ALA A 41 -18.09 -0.48 22.85
N PRO A 42 -19.40 -0.63 23.15
CA PRO A 42 -19.93 -1.91 23.65
C PRO A 42 -19.63 -3.09 22.73
N TRP A 43 -19.79 -2.93 21.41
CA TRP A 43 -19.59 -4.03 20.46
C TRP A 43 -18.11 -4.42 20.32
N LEU A 44 -17.20 -3.44 20.28
CA LEU A 44 -15.76 -3.71 20.27
C LEU A 44 -15.30 -4.41 21.56
N ASN A 45 -15.84 -4.01 22.72
CA ASN A 45 -15.54 -4.67 23.99
C ASN A 45 -15.92 -6.14 23.95
N GLU A 46 -17.12 -6.47 23.49
CA GLU A 46 -17.54 -7.88 23.38
C GLU A 46 -16.69 -8.67 22.38
N ILE A 47 -16.37 -8.08 21.23
CA ILE A 47 -15.49 -8.72 20.23
C ILE A 47 -14.11 -9.03 20.84
N ARG A 48 -13.55 -8.11 21.64
CA ARG A 48 -12.25 -8.29 22.29
C ARG A 48 -12.21 -9.52 23.21
N PHE A 49 -13.30 -9.82 23.90
CA PHE A 49 -13.38 -10.96 24.82
C PHE A 49 -13.74 -12.29 24.14
N GLN A 50 -14.01 -12.28 22.83
CA GLN A 50 -14.33 -13.47 22.04
C GLN A 50 -13.07 -14.05 21.40
N THR A 51 -12.37 -14.93 22.11
CA THR A 51 -11.07 -15.48 21.70
C THR A 51 -11.09 -16.20 20.35
N GLU A 52 -12.21 -16.79 19.96
CA GLU A 52 -12.37 -17.52 18.69
C GLU A 52 -12.85 -16.63 17.53
N PHE A 53 -13.12 -15.35 17.78
CA PHE A 53 -13.68 -14.45 16.77
C PHE A 53 -12.77 -14.36 15.55
N LEU A 54 -11.49 -14.01 15.76
CA LEU A 54 -10.53 -13.89 14.68
C LEU A 54 -10.32 -15.25 13.99
N GLU A 55 -10.20 -16.34 14.75
CA GLU A 55 -10.04 -17.69 14.19
C GLU A 55 -11.14 -18.05 13.21
N ASN A 56 -12.38 -17.72 13.55
CA ASN A 56 -13.52 -17.95 12.68
C ASN A 56 -13.50 -17.04 11.44
N MET A 57 -13.10 -15.76 11.58
CA MET A 57 -12.94 -14.88 10.41
C MET A 57 -11.84 -15.39 9.46
N LEU A 58 -10.71 -15.85 10.01
CA LEU A 58 -9.62 -16.45 9.24
C LEU A 58 -10.09 -17.72 8.52
N PHE A 59 -10.90 -18.55 9.18
CA PHE A 59 -11.48 -19.74 8.57
C PHE A 59 -12.38 -19.38 7.38
N ILE A 60 -13.26 -18.39 7.53
CA ILE A 60 -14.13 -17.91 6.45
C ILE A 60 -13.29 -17.42 5.26
N LEU A 61 -12.27 -16.58 5.51
CA LEU A 61 -11.40 -16.04 4.47
C LEU A 61 -10.67 -17.13 3.67
N LYS A 62 -10.22 -18.19 4.35
CA LYS A 62 -9.47 -19.29 3.72
C LYS A 62 -10.36 -20.33 3.03
N SER A 63 -11.62 -20.47 3.45
CA SER A 63 -12.44 -21.64 3.09
C SER A 63 -13.71 -21.32 2.30
N SER A 64 -14.23 -20.09 2.39
CA SER A 64 -15.45 -19.71 1.68
C SER A 64 -15.18 -19.47 0.21
N THR A 65 -16.09 -19.90 -0.67
CA THR A 65 -16.12 -19.55 -2.10
C THR A 65 -17.16 -18.48 -2.44
N ASN A 66 -17.86 -17.95 -1.43
CA ASN A 66 -18.86 -16.92 -1.61
C ASN A 66 -18.23 -15.52 -1.52
N ALA A 67 -18.18 -14.82 -2.66
CA ALA A 67 -17.57 -13.49 -2.77
C ALA A 67 -18.17 -12.46 -1.79
N THR A 68 -19.49 -12.46 -1.63
CA THR A 68 -20.19 -11.52 -0.73
C THR A 68 -19.81 -11.75 0.73
N LEU A 69 -19.73 -13.01 1.15
CA LEU A 69 -19.29 -13.36 2.50
C LEU A 69 -17.82 -12.99 2.72
N LEU A 70 -16.94 -13.32 1.77
CA LEU A 70 -15.52 -13.00 1.87
C LEU A 70 -15.30 -11.48 2.00
N ILE A 71 -15.89 -10.67 1.11
CA ILE A 71 -15.68 -9.22 1.20
C ILE A 71 -16.38 -8.63 2.43
N GLY A 72 -17.53 -9.17 2.84
CA GLY A 72 -18.18 -8.81 4.10
C GLY A 72 -17.28 -9.10 5.31
N THR A 73 -16.52 -10.19 5.27
CA THR A 73 -15.55 -10.57 6.32
C THR A 73 -14.36 -9.62 6.32
N VAL A 74 -13.75 -9.33 5.16
CA VAL A 74 -12.66 -8.35 5.04
C VAL A 74 -13.12 -6.97 5.54
N ARG A 75 -14.30 -6.49 5.14
CA ARG A 75 -14.88 -5.23 5.60
C ARG A 75 -15.09 -5.19 7.12
N LEU A 76 -15.53 -6.30 7.71
CA LEU A 76 -15.74 -6.37 9.16
C LEU A 76 -14.40 -6.23 9.90
N ILE A 77 -13.37 -6.96 9.46
CA ILE A 77 -12.03 -6.88 10.04
C ILE A 77 -11.44 -5.48 9.88
N ASP A 78 -11.55 -4.89 8.69
CA ASP A 78 -11.14 -3.52 8.39
C ASP A 78 -11.81 -2.49 9.30
N VAL A 79 -13.12 -2.59 9.51
CA VAL A 79 -13.82 -1.68 10.43
C VAL A 79 -13.35 -1.89 11.87
N ILE A 80 -13.18 -3.12 12.34
CA ILE A 80 -12.75 -3.39 13.71
C ILE A 80 -11.34 -2.86 13.96
N THR A 81 -10.39 -3.21 13.09
CA THR A 81 -8.97 -2.83 13.25
C THR A 81 -8.75 -1.33 13.07
N ARG A 82 -9.56 -0.64 12.29
CA ARG A 82 -9.49 0.83 12.17
C ARG A 82 -10.03 1.58 13.40
N GLU A 83 -10.96 0.97 14.13
CA GLU A 83 -11.63 1.61 15.27
C GLU A 83 -11.05 1.17 16.63
N ASP A 84 -10.17 0.17 16.66
CA ASP A 84 -9.57 -0.38 17.87
C ASP A 84 -8.09 -0.76 17.68
N ASP A 85 -7.20 0.16 18.06
CA ASP A 85 -5.75 -0.02 17.92
C ASP A 85 -5.23 -1.27 18.64
N SER A 86 -5.84 -1.66 19.77
CA SER A 86 -5.43 -2.85 20.51
C SER A 86 -5.74 -4.14 19.75
N LEU A 87 -6.88 -4.18 19.04
CA LEU A 87 -7.20 -5.29 18.17
C LEU A 87 -6.36 -5.26 16.89
N ALA A 88 -6.09 -4.08 16.32
CA ALA A 88 -5.20 -3.94 15.18
C ALA A 88 -3.80 -4.52 15.47
N GLU A 89 -3.21 -4.16 16.61
CA GLU A 89 -1.89 -4.64 17.02
C GLU A 89 -1.81 -6.16 17.15
N VAL A 90 -2.90 -6.80 17.61
CA VAL A 90 -2.94 -8.27 17.81
C VAL A 90 -3.34 -9.02 16.54
N TRP A 91 -4.21 -8.44 15.71
CA TRP A 91 -4.81 -9.13 14.55
C TRP A 91 -4.02 -8.93 13.26
N CYS A 92 -3.41 -7.76 13.07
CA CYS A 92 -2.60 -7.45 11.90
C CYS A 92 -1.24 -8.15 11.99
N GLY A 93 -1.17 -9.38 11.47
CA GLY A 93 0.06 -10.14 11.34
C GLY A 93 -0.05 -11.19 10.23
N ASP A 94 0.95 -12.07 10.13
CA ASP A 94 1.09 -13.03 9.01
C ASP A 94 -0.18 -13.84 8.76
N ARG A 95 -0.82 -14.32 9.84
CA ARG A 95 -2.00 -15.19 9.76
C ARG A 95 -3.17 -14.53 9.02
N LEU A 96 -3.40 -13.26 9.29
CA LEU A 96 -4.46 -12.47 8.67
C LEU A 96 -4.06 -12.05 7.26
N LEU A 97 -2.82 -11.59 7.06
CA LEU A 97 -2.31 -11.23 5.74
C LEU A 97 -2.43 -12.40 4.75
N THR A 98 -1.94 -13.59 5.12
CA THR A 98 -2.07 -14.80 4.32
C THR A 98 -3.54 -15.14 4.01
N ALA A 99 -4.44 -14.98 4.99
CA ALA A 99 -5.86 -15.27 4.77
C ALA A 99 -6.50 -14.30 3.76
N ILE A 100 -6.13 -13.01 3.82
CA ILE A 100 -6.59 -11.99 2.86
C ILE A 100 -6.06 -12.31 1.46
N LEU A 101 -4.77 -12.63 1.32
CA LEU A 101 -4.17 -12.96 0.02
C LEU A 101 -4.78 -14.22 -0.60
N ILE A 102 -5.08 -15.26 0.20
CA ILE A 102 -5.80 -16.45 -0.25
C ILE A 102 -7.19 -16.06 -0.79
N ALA A 103 -7.96 -15.28 -0.03
CA ALA A 103 -9.29 -14.84 -0.45
C ALA A 103 -9.24 -14.01 -1.73
N GLN A 104 -8.30 -13.06 -1.81
CA GLN A 104 -8.10 -12.20 -2.98
C GLN A 104 -7.74 -13.01 -4.23
N HIS A 105 -6.79 -13.94 -4.11
CA HIS A 105 -6.38 -14.81 -5.21
C HIS A 105 -7.53 -15.70 -5.68
N GLN A 106 -8.25 -16.32 -4.75
CA GLN A 106 -9.37 -17.21 -5.06
C GLN A 106 -10.50 -16.47 -5.81
N MET A 107 -10.80 -15.24 -5.39
CA MET A 107 -11.85 -14.43 -6.01
C MET A 107 -11.39 -13.68 -7.26
N LYS A 108 -10.08 -13.66 -7.55
CA LYS A 108 -9.48 -12.85 -8.61
C LYS A 108 -9.87 -11.37 -8.49
N TRP A 109 -9.85 -10.84 -7.27
CA TRP A 109 -10.10 -9.42 -7.03
C TRP A 109 -8.87 -8.61 -7.45
N LEU A 110 -8.90 -8.14 -8.70
CA LEU A 110 -7.81 -7.40 -9.33
C LEU A 110 -8.03 -5.88 -9.32
N HIS A 111 -9.29 -5.44 -9.37
CA HIS A 111 -9.69 -4.03 -9.35
C HIS A 111 -11.12 -3.87 -8.80
N GLY A 112 -11.50 -2.64 -8.48
CA GLY A 112 -12.86 -2.31 -8.00
C GLY A 112 -12.94 -2.18 -6.48
N SER A 113 -14.15 -1.99 -5.97
CA SER A 113 -14.42 -1.64 -4.58
C SER A 113 -13.86 -2.65 -3.56
N GLU A 114 -13.86 -3.92 -3.94
CA GLU A 114 -13.38 -5.06 -3.17
C GLU A 114 -11.89 -4.90 -2.85
N VAL A 115 -11.12 -4.51 -3.86
CA VAL A 115 -9.67 -4.31 -3.76
C VAL A 115 -9.34 -3.08 -2.93
N GLU A 116 -10.14 -2.01 -3.01
CA GLU A 116 -9.92 -0.80 -2.20
C GLU A 116 -10.03 -1.07 -0.70
N ILE A 117 -10.96 -1.95 -0.31
CA ILE A 117 -11.11 -2.37 1.09
C ILE A 117 -9.90 -3.17 1.53
N ILE A 118 -9.37 -4.05 0.67
CA ILE A 118 -8.13 -4.78 0.95
C ILE A 118 -6.98 -3.80 1.13
N HIS A 119 -6.81 -2.82 0.23
CA HIS A 119 -5.75 -1.81 0.36
C HIS A 119 -5.86 -1.03 1.68
N ARG A 120 -7.08 -0.63 2.08
CA ARG A 120 -7.30 0.06 3.35
C ARG A 120 -6.97 -0.81 4.57
N LEU A 121 -7.34 -2.09 4.54
CA LEU A 121 -6.96 -3.03 5.58
C LEU A 121 -5.43 -3.19 5.64
N LEU A 122 -4.77 -3.38 4.50
CA LEU A 122 -3.31 -3.46 4.44
C LEU A 122 -2.61 -2.16 4.89
N TYR A 123 -3.23 -1.00 4.70
CA TYR A 123 -2.73 0.27 5.26
C TYR A 123 -2.79 0.29 6.79
N THR A 124 -3.73 -0.42 7.40
CA THR A 124 -3.76 -0.63 8.86
C THR A 124 -2.63 -1.56 9.32
N PHE A 125 -2.14 -2.46 8.46
CA PHE A 125 -0.94 -3.24 8.78
C PHE A 125 0.30 -2.36 8.83
N SER A 126 0.41 -1.35 7.96
CA SER A 126 1.58 -0.47 7.92
C SER A 126 1.70 0.48 9.13
N SER A 127 0.71 0.53 10.03
CA SER A 127 0.73 1.41 11.20
C SER A 127 1.16 0.74 12.51
N ASN A 128 1.41 -0.58 12.52
CA ASN A 128 1.84 -1.31 13.71
C ASN A 128 2.96 -2.32 13.42
N VAL A 129 3.74 -2.66 14.45
CA VAL A 129 4.98 -3.45 14.31
C VAL A 129 4.74 -4.84 13.72
N ASN A 130 3.71 -5.54 14.19
CA ASN A 130 3.38 -6.89 13.71
C ASN A 130 2.91 -6.86 12.25
N GLY A 131 2.11 -5.86 11.90
CA GLY A 131 1.61 -5.67 10.54
C GLY A 131 2.73 -5.32 9.56
N VAL A 132 3.65 -4.43 9.94
CA VAL A 132 4.84 -4.09 9.14
C VAL A 132 5.72 -5.33 8.95
N SER A 133 5.98 -6.09 10.01
CA SER A 133 6.75 -7.33 9.90
C SER A 133 6.11 -8.33 8.93
N ALA A 134 4.78 -8.49 8.97
CA ALA A 134 4.07 -9.36 8.06
C ALA A 134 4.13 -8.87 6.60
N LEU A 135 3.96 -7.56 6.40
CA LEU A 135 4.07 -6.94 5.07
C LEU A 135 5.45 -7.15 4.48
N VAL A 136 6.52 -6.92 5.26
CA VAL A 136 7.91 -7.15 4.85
C VAL A 136 8.13 -8.60 4.43
N ASN A 137 7.68 -9.56 5.25
CA ASN A 137 7.87 -10.99 5.00
C ASN A 137 7.14 -11.51 3.75
N SER A 138 6.00 -10.90 3.39
CA SER A 138 5.17 -11.32 2.26
C SER A 138 5.14 -10.29 1.13
N PHE A 139 6.07 -9.33 1.10
CA PHE A 139 5.96 -8.20 0.17
C PHE A 139 6.06 -8.61 -1.30
N SER A 140 6.83 -9.66 -1.62
CA SER A 140 6.91 -10.22 -2.96
C SER A 140 5.57 -10.77 -3.48
N GLU A 141 4.66 -11.14 -2.59
CA GLU A 141 3.30 -11.58 -2.94
C GLU A 141 2.32 -10.40 -2.96
N VAL A 142 2.51 -9.42 -2.08
CA VAL A 142 1.65 -8.22 -1.98
C VAL A 142 1.91 -7.25 -3.13
N LEU A 143 3.17 -6.96 -3.46
CA LEU A 143 3.55 -5.91 -4.41
C LEU A 143 2.94 -6.12 -5.81
N PRO A 144 2.93 -7.35 -6.39
CA PRO A 144 2.26 -7.57 -7.68
C PRO A 144 0.75 -7.26 -7.66
N THR A 145 0.08 -7.41 -6.50
CA THR A 145 -1.34 -7.05 -6.38
C THR A 145 -1.55 -5.55 -6.52
N PHE A 146 -0.66 -4.74 -5.92
CA PHE A 146 -0.64 -3.29 -6.13
C PHE A 146 -0.32 -2.95 -7.59
N GLY A 147 0.62 -3.67 -8.20
CA GLY A 147 1.02 -3.45 -9.60
C GLY A 147 -0.13 -3.58 -10.58
N VAL A 148 -1.04 -4.54 -10.39
CA VAL A 148 -2.24 -4.67 -11.23
C VAL A 148 -3.11 -3.42 -11.13
N TYR A 149 -3.33 -2.91 -9.92
CA TYR A 149 -4.11 -1.69 -9.70
C TYR A 149 -3.40 -0.45 -10.26
N LEU A 150 -2.11 -0.28 -9.99
CA LEU A 150 -1.34 0.87 -10.46
C LEU A 150 -1.26 0.93 -11.99
N ARG A 151 -1.13 -0.21 -12.67
CA ARG A 151 -1.24 -0.28 -14.14
C ARG A 151 -2.60 0.16 -14.64
N LYS A 152 -3.69 -0.18 -13.92
CA LYS A 152 -5.05 0.28 -14.23
C LYS A 152 -5.17 1.81 -14.12
N VAL A 153 -4.54 2.41 -13.10
CA VAL A 153 -4.49 3.88 -12.95
C VAL A 153 -3.72 4.53 -14.10
N CYS A 154 -2.70 3.85 -14.64
CA CYS A 154 -1.81 4.36 -15.67
C CYS A 154 -2.19 3.94 -17.11
N GLU A 155 -3.42 3.50 -17.36
CA GLU A 155 -3.88 3.12 -18.72
C GLU A 155 -3.85 4.31 -19.69
N ASP A 156 -4.10 5.51 -19.19
CA ASP A 156 -4.14 6.75 -19.97
C ASP A 156 -2.89 7.61 -19.75
N ALA A 157 -2.72 8.64 -20.60
CA ALA A 157 -1.65 9.62 -20.43
C ALA A 157 -1.73 10.30 -19.05
N PRO A 158 -0.60 10.75 -18.46
CA PRO A 158 -0.57 11.21 -17.06
C PRO A 158 -1.57 12.33 -16.71
N HIS A 159 -1.81 13.25 -17.65
CA HIS A 159 -2.73 14.38 -17.47
C HIS A 159 -4.22 14.00 -17.59
N LEU A 160 -4.52 12.74 -17.90
CA LEU A 160 -5.88 12.19 -18.01
C LEU A 160 -6.24 11.25 -16.86
N ILE A 161 -5.32 11.02 -15.91
CA ILE A 161 -5.60 10.18 -14.74
C ILE A 161 -6.73 10.79 -13.93
N HIS A 162 -7.82 10.04 -13.76
CA HIS A 162 -8.98 10.47 -12.98
C HIS A 162 -8.77 10.28 -11.48
N PHE A 163 -8.01 11.19 -10.85
CA PHE A 163 -7.57 11.05 -9.46
C PHE A 163 -8.71 10.93 -8.45
N VAL A 164 -9.88 11.53 -8.71
CA VAL A 164 -11.07 11.39 -7.85
C VAL A 164 -11.45 9.91 -7.66
N THR A 165 -11.32 9.09 -8.70
CA THR A 165 -11.67 7.66 -8.65
C THR A 165 -10.64 6.87 -7.85
N TYR A 166 -9.35 7.18 -8.02
CA TYR A 166 -8.27 6.35 -7.51
C TYR A 166 -7.67 6.84 -6.19
N TYR A 167 -8.11 8.01 -5.71
CA TYR A 167 -7.52 8.73 -4.57
C TYR A 167 -7.35 7.83 -3.34
N ASN A 168 -8.42 7.17 -2.88
CA ASN A 168 -8.38 6.39 -1.64
C ASN A 168 -7.41 5.22 -1.72
N SER A 169 -7.39 4.50 -2.85
CA SER A 169 -6.48 3.37 -3.03
C SER A 169 -5.03 3.84 -3.16
N LEU A 170 -4.75 4.91 -3.91
CA LEU A 170 -3.40 5.45 -4.03
C LEU A 170 -2.86 5.90 -2.66
N ARG A 171 -3.70 6.60 -1.89
CA ARG A 171 -3.41 7.04 -0.51
C ARG A 171 -3.23 5.89 0.49
N ALA A 172 -3.66 4.67 0.15
CA ALA A 172 -3.43 3.48 0.95
C ALA A 172 -2.17 2.72 0.48
N ILE A 173 -2.00 2.53 -0.84
CA ILE A 173 -0.91 1.74 -1.44
C ILE A 173 0.46 2.42 -1.23
N ILE A 174 0.59 3.71 -1.54
CA ILE A 174 1.89 4.38 -1.59
C ILE A 174 2.59 4.35 -0.22
N PRO A 175 1.91 4.68 0.90
CA PRO A 175 2.52 4.55 2.23
C PRO A 175 2.89 3.12 2.63
N ILE A 176 2.15 2.11 2.18
CA ILE A 176 2.51 0.71 2.47
C ILE A 176 3.84 0.36 1.81
N ILE A 177 4.01 0.75 0.54
CA ILE A 177 5.26 0.54 -0.20
C ILE A 177 6.42 1.25 0.52
N ASP A 178 6.20 2.51 0.91
CA ASP A 178 7.17 3.33 1.63
C ASP A 178 7.62 2.71 2.95
N VAL A 179 6.67 2.34 3.81
CA VAL A 179 6.95 1.73 5.12
C VAL A 179 7.72 0.41 4.98
N VAL A 180 7.38 -0.41 3.99
CA VAL A 180 8.11 -1.67 3.75
C VAL A 180 9.55 -1.40 3.32
N ILE A 181 9.77 -0.45 2.41
CA ILE A 181 11.11 -0.07 1.94
C ILE A 181 11.95 0.50 3.08
N ALA A 182 11.39 1.40 3.87
CA ALA A 182 12.05 1.98 5.03
C ALA A 182 12.38 0.93 6.11
N SER A 183 11.69 -0.21 6.11
CA SER A 183 11.91 -1.31 7.06
C SER A 183 12.90 -2.38 6.56
N LEU A 184 13.29 -2.33 5.28
CA LEU A 184 14.20 -3.30 4.66
C LEU A 184 15.66 -2.83 4.72
N PRO A 185 16.64 -3.75 4.80
CA PRO A 185 18.03 -3.43 4.48
C PRO A 185 18.17 -2.87 3.07
N CYS A 186 19.13 -1.97 2.83
CA CYS A 186 19.23 -1.22 1.56
C CYS A 186 19.25 -2.10 0.30
N MET A 187 19.93 -3.26 0.34
CA MET A 187 19.94 -4.22 -0.78
C MET A 187 18.56 -4.82 -1.02
N ASP A 188 17.87 -5.26 0.03
CA ASP A 188 16.56 -5.88 -0.09
C ASP A 188 15.51 -4.86 -0.56
N ALA A 189 15.64 -3.61 -0.10
CA ALA A 189 14.83 -2.47 -0.56
C ALA A 189 14.99 -2.23 -2.07
N MET A 190 16.21 -2.32 -2.63
CA MET A 190 16.40 -2.20 -4.08
C MET A 190 15.82 -3.40 -4.83
N CYS A 191 16.01 -4.61 -4.29
CA CYS A 191 15.54 -5.85 -4.90
C CYS A 191 14.01 -6.02 -4.86
N CYS A 192 13.29 -5.34 -3.95
CA CYS A 192 11.86 -5.56 -3.74
C CYS A 192 11.02 -5.34 -5.02
N TYR A 193 11.45 -4.42 -5.89
CA TYR A 193 10.76 -4.11 -7.13
C TYR A 193 10.96 -5.15 -8.24
N LEU A 194 11.90 -6.09 -8.07
CA LEU A 194 12.13 -7.15 -9.06
C LEU A 194 10.92 -8.09 -9.19
N SER A 195 10.07 -8.20 -8.16
CA SER A 195 8.84 -9.00 -8.26
C SER A 195 7.78 -8.37 -9.19
N ASP A 196 7.82 -7.05 -9.41
CA ASP A 196 7.01 -6.36 -10.40
C ASP A 196 7.73 -5.08 -10.89
N PRO A 197 8.49 -5.15 -12.01
CA PRO A 197 9.34 -4.05 -12.49
C PRO A 197 8.54 -2.85 -13.00
N HIS A 198 7.22 -2.95 -13.12
CA HIS A 198 6.37 -1.84 -13.59
C HIS A 198 5.91 -0.91 -12.46
N ILE A 199 6.11 -1.28 -11.19
CA ILE A 199 5.66 -0.47 -10.04
C ILE A 199 6.26 0.94 -10.09
N LEU A 200 7.59 1.04 -10.15
CA LEU A 200 8.29 2.33 -10.14
C LEU A 200 7.90 3.21 -11.36
N PRO A 201 7.89 2.69 -12.60
CA PRO A 201 7.34 3.41 -13.74
C PRO A 201 5.90 3.91 -13.51
N CYS A 202 5.00 3.09 -12.95
CA CYS A 202 3.64 3.52 -12.65
C CYS A 202 3.60 4.64 -11.59
N LEU A 203 4.41 4.55 -10.53
CA LEU A 203 4.50 5.59 -9.51
C LEU A 203 5.01 6.92 -10.08
N ILE A 204 5.99 6.88 -11.00
CA ILE A 204 6.49 8.07 -11.71
C ILE A 204 5.41 8.64 -12.65
N HIS A 205 4.66 7.78 -13.34
CA HIS A 205 3.52 8.19 -14.18
C HIS A 205 2.46 8.91 -13.35
N ILE A 206 2.11 8.36 -12.18
CA ILE A 206 1.16 8.96 -11.23
C ILE A 206 1.69 10.30 -10.70
N ALA A 207 2.97 10.39 -10.34
CA ALA A 207 3.62 11.65 -9.94
C ALA A 207 3.51 12.71 -11.04
N CYS A 208 3.83 12.34 -12.29
CA CYS A 208 3.70 13.21 -13.45
C CYS A 208 2.25 13.69 -13.62
N GLY A 209 1.26 12.80 -13.45
CA GLY A 209 -0.15 13.16 -13.50
C GLY A 209 -0.55 14.17 -12.43
N CYS A 210 -0.14 13.95 -11.17
CA CYS A 210 -0.39 14.87 -10.07
C CYS A 210 0.21 16.26 -10.35
N GLN A 211 1.43 16.32 -10.88
CA GLN A 211 2.12 17.58 -11.18
C GLN A 211 1.51 18.34 -12.37
N LYS A 212 0.93 17.64 -13.34
CA LYS A 212 0.22 18.25 -14.48
C LYS A 212 -1.19 18.70 -14.13
N GLN A 213 -1.80 18.06 -13.14
CA GLN A 213 -3.17 18.34 -12.70
C GLN A 213 -3.21 19.14 -11.39
N LYS A 214 -2.27 20.08 -11.19
CA LYS A 214 -2.22 20.98 -10.02
C LYS A 214 -3.50 21.80 -9.81
N SER A 215 -4.38 21.91 -10.80
CA SER A 215 -5.71 22.52 -10.66
C SER A 215 -6.69 21.69 -9.82
N GLU A 216 -6.46 20.38 -9.67
CA GLU A 216 -7.31 19.47 -8.89
C GLU A 216 -6.96 19.43 -7.39
N LEU A 217 -6.32 20.49 -6.89
CA LEU A 217 -6.11 20.65 -5.46
C LEU A 217 -7.46 20.70 -4.72
N PRO A 218 -7.62 19.97 -3.60
CA PRO A 218 -6.58 19.39 -2.76
C PRO A 218 -6.22 17.92 -3.05
N LEU A 219 -6.91 17.22 -3.95
CA LEU A 219 -6.80 15.76 -4.12
C LEU A 219 -5.37 15.31 -4.48
N VAL A 220 -4.79 15.92 -5.52
CA VAL A 220 -3.44 15.54 -5.97
C VAL A 220 -2.35 15.86 -4.95
N ARG A 221 -2.59 16.78 -4.01
CA ARG A 221 -1.60 17.17 -2.99
C ARG A 221 -1.26 16.04 -2.05
N GLY A 222 -2.27 15.29 -1.60
CA GLY A 222 -2.07 14.16 -0.71
C GLY A 222 -1.23 13.08 -1.40
N ILE A 223 -1.63 12.67 -2.60
CA ILE A 223 -0.90 11.63 -3.35
C ILE A 223 0.54 12.06 -3.62
N LEU A 224 0.75 13.31 -4.04
CA LEU A 224 2.08 13.84 -4.30
C LEU A 224 2.94 13.88 -3.02
N ALA A 225 2.36 14.20 -1.86
CA ALA A 225 3.10 14.20 -0.59
C ALA A 225 3.62 12.80 -0.25
N ASP A 226 2.82 11.74 -0.41
CA ASP A 226 3.28 10.37 -0.17
C ASP A 226 4.36 9.95 -1.18
N LEU A 227 4.19 10.30 -2.46
CA LEU A 227 5.18 10.00 -3.50
C LEU A 227 6.51 10.70 -3.24
N ASN A 228 6.49 11.93 -2.72
CA ASN A 228 7.71 12.67 -2.39
C ASN A 228 8.49 11.96 -1.27
N VAL A 229 7.81 11.49 -0.22
CA VAL A 229 8.45 10.71 0.86
C VAL A 229 9.03 9.42 0.28
N LEU A 230 8.22 8.66 -0.47
CA LEU A 230 8.64 7.40 -1.07
C LEU A 230 9.88 7.55 -1.96
N PHE A 231 9.89 8.52 -2.88
CA PHE A 231 11.03 8.68 -3.78
C PHE A 231 12.29 9.16 -3.07
N LYS A 232 12.16 9.95 -1.99
CA LYS A 232 13.29 10.33 -1.15
C LYS A 232 13.90 9.11 -0.46
N ASP A 233 13.06 8.27 0.14
CA ASP A 233 13.52 7.10 0.88
C ASP A 233 14.12 6.03 -0.05
N ILE A 234 13.57 5.88 -1.26
CA ILE A 234 14.19 5.08 -2.33
C ILE A 234 15.58 5.63 -2.66
N ILE A 235 15.72 6.93 -2.94
CA ILE A 235 17.02 7.50 -3.33
C ILE A 235 18.04 7.43 -2.22
N LYS A 236 17.64 7.65 -0.96
CA LYS A 236 18.52 7.47 0.21
C LYS A 236 18.98 6.02 0.33
N SER A 237 18.08 5.06 0.14
CA SER A 237 18.40 3.63 0.17
C SER A 237 19.36 3.23 -0.95
N VAL A 238 19.14 3.72 -2.17
CA VAL A 238 20.04 3.50 -3.31
C VAL A 238 21.42 4.13 -3.04
N SER A 239 21.48 5.38 -2.57
CA SER A 239 22.75 6.06 -2.25
C SER A 239 23.55 5.29 -1.20
N SER A 240 22.90 4.94 -0.08
CA SER A 240 23.52 4.15 1.00
C SER A 240 24.06 2.82 0.50
N CYS A 241 23.31 2.15 -0.38
CA CYS A 241 23.77 0.90 -0.94
C CYS A 241 25.01 1.07 -1.83
N LEU A 242 24.97 2.05 -2.73
CA LEU A 242 26.07 2.31 -3.66
C LEU A 242 27.36 2.74 -2.94
N GLU A 243 27.25 3.48 -1.83
CA GLU A 243 28.39 3.87 -0.98
C GLU A 243 29.19 2.68 -0.43
N THR A 244 28.55 1.52 -0.30
CA THR A 244 29.20 0.28 0.20
C THR A 244 29.76 -0.61 -0.90
N MET A 245 29.59 -0.24 -2.18
CA MET A 245 29.94 -1.08 -3.32
C MET A 245 31.18 -0.59 -4.07
N ASP A 246 31.97 -1.54 -4.58
CA ASP A 246 33.05 -1.25 -5.53
C ASP A 246 32.49 -0.98 -6.94
N ASP A 247 33.17 -0.12 -7.71
CA ASP A 247 32.79 0.28 -9.08
C ASP A 247 32.46 -0.89 -10.02
N SER A 248 33.12 -2.05 -9.85
CA SER A 248 32.87 -3.24 -10.68
C SER A 248 31.49 -3.87 -10.47
N ASN A 249 30.86 -3.64 -9.33
CA ASN A 249 29.56 -4.21 -8.96
C ASN A 249 28.39 -3.28 -9.31
N ILE A 250 28.67 -2.04 -9.72
CA ILE A 250 27.64 -1.03 -10.01
C ILE A 250 27.00 -1.25 -11.40
N ALA A 251 27.80 -1.61 -12.41
CA ALA A 251 27.31 -1.75 -13.79
C ALA A 251 26.15 -2.77 -13.93
N PRO A 252 26.20 -3.97 -13.31
CA PRO A 252 25.08 -4.92 -13.34
C PRO A 252 23.75 -4.35 -12.80
N LEU A 253 23.78 -3.48 -11.79
CA LEU A 253 22.57 -2.92 -11.17
C LEU A 253 21.73 -2.12 -12.17
N THR A 254 22.38 -1.42 -13.11
CA THR A 254 21.68 -0.64 -14.17
C THR A 254 20.94 -1.52 -15.18
N THR A 255 21.19 -2.82 -15.18
CA THR A 255 20.49 -3.83 -15.97
C THR A 255 19.56 -4.73 -15.14
N GLY A 256 19.56 -4.55 -13.81
CA GLY A 256 18.76 -5.30 -12.85
C GLY A 256 17.94 -4.38 -11.95
N GLU A 257 18.31 -4.29 -10.68
CA GLU A 257 17.59 -3.60 -9.60
C GLU A 257 17.32 -2.11 -9.90
N LEU A 258 18.26 -1.45 -10.59
CA LEU A 258 18.21 -0.02 -10.93
C LEU A 258 17.92 0.22 -12.42
N GLN A 259 17.42 -0.79 -13.13
CA GLN A 259 17.06 -0.66 -14.54
C GLN A 259 16.03 0.46 -14.78
N TRP A 260 15.14 0.70 -13.82
CA TRP A 260 14.15 1.78 -13.92
C TRP A 260 14.79 3.18 -14.01
N LEU A 261 15.92 3.43 -13.31
CA LEU A 261 16.67 4.68 -13.42
C LEU A 261 17.35 4.80 -14.78
N ALA A 262 17.93 3.72 -15.28
CA ALA A 262 18.53 3.68 -16.61
C ALA A 262 17.47 3.91 -17.71
N ASN A 263 16.26 3.39 -17.52
CA ASN A 263 15.14 3.65 -18.43
C ASN A 263 14.71 5.12 -18.38
N LEU A 264 14.59 5.70 -17.18
CA LEU A 264 14.23 7.11 -16.98
C LEU A 264 15.27 8.09 -17.55
N GLU A 265 16.54 7.71 -17.53
CA GLU A 265 17.62 8.48 -18.17
C GLU A 265 17.47 8.52 -19.70
N ASN A 266 17.14 7.38 -20.30
CA ASN A 266 17.06 7.22 -21.74
C ASN A 266 15.74 7.74 -22.34
N ASP A 267 14.65 7.66 -21.59
CA ASP A 267 13.29 7.95 -22.04
C ASP A 267 12.60 8.96 -21.11
N ASP A 268 12.32 10.15 -21.65
CA ASP A 268 11.57 11.21 -20.95
C ASP A 268 10.20 11.45 -21.61
N GLN A 269 9.55 10.36 -21.97
CA GLN A 269 8.14 10.38 -22.36
C GLN A 269 7.32 11.13 -21.31
N PHE A 270 6.55 12.12 -21.79
CA PHE A 270 5.65 12.91 -20.96
C PHE A 270 6.30 13.69 -19.79
N GLY A 271 7.62 13.86 -19.73
CA GLY A 271 8.26 14.60 -18.62
C GLY A 271 8.36 13.79 -17.32
N PHE A 272 8.56 12.48 -17.43
CA PHE A 272 8.74 11.59 -16.27
C PHE A 272 9.99 11.89 -15.47
N ARG A 273 11.10 12.27 -16.12
CA ARG A 273 12.33 12.62 -15.43
C ARG A 273 12.15 13.88 -14.59
N GLU A 274 11.51 14.90 -15.16
CA GLU A 274 11.17 16.13 -14.44
C GLU A 274 10.22 15.81 -13.27
N ALA A 275 9.22 14.97 -13.49
CA ALA A 275 8.30 14.57 -12.43
C ALA A 275 9.01 13.88 -11.26
N PHE A 276 9.88 12.91 -11.55
CA PHE A 276 10.67 12.20 -10.56
C PHE A 276 11.60 13.13 -9.76
N THR A 277 12.36 13.99 -10.47
CA THR A 277 13.29 14.94 -9.83
C THR A 277 12.55 15.98 -8.98
N ASN A 278 11.44 16.53 -9.47
CA ASN A 278 10.56 17.41 -8.69
C ASN A 278 10.01 16.75 -7.43
N CYS A 279 9.70 15.45 -7.48
CA CYS A 279 9.25 14.71 -6.28
C CYS A 279 10.38 14.57 -5.26
N CYS A 280 11.60 14.25 -5.70
CA CYS A 280 12.75 14.12 -4.80
C CYS A 280 13.16 15.47 -4.18
N LEU A 281 13.01 16.57 -4.92
CA LEU A 281 13.54 17.90 -4.53
C LEU A 281 12.46 18.87 -4.04
N ASN A 282 11.25 18.39 -3.76
CA ASN A 282 10.03 19.18 -3.59
C ASN A 282 10.06 20.25 -2.47
N ASP A 283 10.96 20.14 -1.51
CA ASP A 283 11.11 21.02 -0.34
C ASP A 283 12.52 21.61 -0.21
N GLY A 284 13.37 21.44 -1.22
CA GLY A 284 14.75 21.90 -1.17
C GLY A 284 15.63 21.15 -0.17
N ASP A 285 15.25 19.91 0.21
CA ASP A 285 16.07 19.06 1.06
C ASP A 285 17.47 18.84 0.47
N SER A 286 18.47 19.46 1.12
CA SER A 286 19.86 19.40 0.69
C SER A 286 20.44 17.99 0.82
N GLU A 287 19.93 17.18 1.74
CA GLU A 287 20.39 15.80 1.93
C GLU A 287 19.96 14.94 0.74
N THR A 288 18.65 14.93 0.41
CA THR A 288 18.17 14.20 -0.76
C THR A 288 18.84 14.70 -2.05
N LYS A 289 19.04 16.01 -2.20
CA LYS A 289 19.77 16.56 -3.37
C LYS A 289 21.19 15.99 -3.46
N ALA A 290 21.92 15.91 -2.35
CA ALA A 290 23.26 15.34 -2.32
C ALA A 290 23.26 13.84 -2.65
N CYS A 291 22.33 13.05 -2.07
CA CYS A 291 22.15 11.64 -2.39
C CYS A 291 21.88 11.43 -3.89
N LEU A 292 20.95 12.21 -4.46
CA LEU A 292 20.57 12.08 -5.86
C LEU A 292 21.75 12.42 -6.80
N ILE A 293 22.54 13.45 -6.49
CA ILE A 293 23.77 13.78 -7.23
C ILE A 293 24.79 12.63 -7.15
N SER A 294 24.99 12.06 -5.94
CA SER A 294 25.88 10.92 -5.75
C SER A 294 25.46 9.72 -6.59
N VAL A 295 24.18 9.34 -6.52
CA VAL A 295 23.58 8.25 -7.30
C VAL A 295 23.78 8.48 -8.81
N CYS A 296 23.48 9.68 -9.31
CA CYS A 296 23.63 9.97 -10.73
C CYS A 296 25.09 9.89 -11.21
N ASN A 297 26.05 10.34 -10.40
CA ASN A 297 27.47 10.26 -10.74
C ASN A 297 27.96 8.81 -10.79
N GLN A 298 27.60 8.00 -9.79
CA GLN A 298 28.01 6.60 -9.71
C GLN A 298 27.38 5.74 -10.80
N LEU A 299 26.10 5.95 -11.10
CA LEU A 299 25.36 5.23 -12.14
C LEU A 299 25.53 5.81 -13.55
N LYS A 300 26.26 6.93 -13.70
CA LYS A 300 26.45 7.65 -14.97
C LYS A 300 25.13 8.04 -15.64
N LEU A 301 24.30 8.79 -14.91
CA LEU A 301 22.98 9.29 -15.34
C LEU A 301 23.02 10.82 -15.61
N PRO A 302 23.66 11.29 -16.71
CA PRO A 302 23.93 12.70 -16.92
C PRO A 302 22.67 13.57 -17.13
N ARG A 303 21.59 13.05 -17.72
CA ARG A 303 20.37 13.83 -17.98
C ARG A 303 19.55 14.01 -16.71
N ILE A 304 19.46 12.98 -15.86
CA ILE A 304 18.88 13.13 -14.52
C ILE A 304 19.73 14.13 -13.71
N LEU A 305 21.06 14.03 -13.77
CA LEU A 305 21.96 14.98 -13.09
C LEU A 305 21.76 16.42 -13.57
N GLU A 306 21.59 16.64 -14.87
CA GLU A 306 21.27 17.96 -15.45
C GLU A 306 19.99 18.51 -14.83
N SER A 307 18.93 17.69 -14.75
CA SER A 307 17.63 18.08 -14.17
C SER A 307 17.70 18.46 -12.68
N VAL A 308 18.70 17.94 -11.95
CA VAL A 308 18.92 18.22 -10.52
C VAL A 308 19.76 19.48 -10.29
N THR A 309 20.57 19.85 -11.28
CA THR A 309 21.56 20.94 -11.20
C THR A 309 21.12 22.20 -11.94
N THR A 310 20.17 22.10 -12.86
CA THR A 310 19.44 23.26 -13.38
C THR A 310 18.56 23.82 -12.28
N ASP A 311 19.02 24.90 -11.64
CA ASP A 311 18.20 25.68 -10.72
C ASP A 311 16.94 26.16 -11.45
N GLY A 312 15.77 25.78 -10.93
CA GLY A 312 14.50 26.47 -11.17
C GLY A 312 14.37 27.65 -10.21
#